data_AF-A0A967AJC2-F1
#
_entry.id   AF-A0A967AJC2-F1
#
_cell.length_a   1.000
_cell.length_b   1.000
_cell.length_c   1.000
_cell.angle_alpha   90.00
_cell.angle_beta   90.00
_cell.angle_gamma   90.00
#
_symmetry.space_group_name_H-M   'P 1'
#
loop_
_entity.id
_entity.type
_entity.pdbx_description
1 polymer ?
#
loop_
_entity_poly.entity_id
_entity_poly.type
_entity_poly.pdbx_seq_one_letter_code
_entity_poly.pdbx_strand_id
1 'polypeptide(L)'
;MLTRTDITKGIYLRLTASRFGYPAGLIGTVHATGTDWSGNWYFQLRWLNRPTGKRNRPVSEWSLNLRDKDLEDFEQIESWEQVQELLRELRPQRKSRRKARRLPRFSNPLGRVPSGKRHPNQLKLY
;
A
#
# COMPACT_ATOMS: atom_id res chain seq x y z
N MET A 1 -4.56 26.98 7.26
CA MET A 1 -5.23 26.48 6.03
C MET A 1 -4.16 26.33 4.97
N LEU A 2 -4.08 25.19 4.29
CA LEU A 2 -3.15 25.03 3.19
C LEU A 2 -3.54 25.91 2.01
N THR A 3 -2.57 26.56 1.41
CA THR A 3 -2.75 27.37 0.20
C THR A 3 -1.94 26.80 -0.96
N ARG A 4 -2.29 27.20 -2.18
CA ARG A 4 -1.56 26.81 -3.40
C ARG A 4 -0.06 27.05 -3.31
N THR A 5 0.38 28.13 -2.66
CA THR A 5 1.80 28.47 -2.51
C THR A 5 2.56 27.49 -1.62
N ASP A 6 1.85 26.84 -0.71
CA ASP A 6 2.42 25.84 0.20
C ASP A 6 2.59 24.49 -0.50
N ILE A 7 1.95 24.28 -1.67
CA ILE A 7 2.05 23.03 -2.42
C ILE A 7 3.17 23.10 -3.44
N THR A 8 4.31 22.57 -3.02
CA THR A 8 5.49 22.37 -3.86
C THR A 8 5.85 20.88 -3.95
N LYS A 9 6.57 20.53 -5.01
CA LYS A 9 7.02 19.15 -5.25
C LYS A 9 7.88 18.67 -4.07
N GLY A 10 7.57 17.47 -3.56
CA GLY A 10 8.29 16.83 -2.47
C GLY A 10 7.68 17.04 -1.09
N ILE A 11 6.68 17.91 -0.95
CA ILE A 11 5.98 18.10 0.33
C ILE A 11 5.13 16.88 0.67
N TYR A 12 5.03 16.61 1.97
CA TYR A 12 4.23 15.53 2.51
C TYR A 12 2.88 16.06 2.98
N LEU A 13 1.82 15.37 2.57
CA LEU A 13 0.45 15.70 2.94
C LEU A 13 -0.20 14.51 3.63
N ARG A 14 -0.98 14.79 4.67
CA ARG A 14 -1.83 13.85 5.38
C ARG A 14 -3.29 14.15 5.06
N LEU A 15 -4.02 13.11 4.71
CA LEU A 15 -5.46 13.18 4.51
C LEU A 15 -6.17 13.22 5.88
N THR A 16 -6.96 14.26 6.15
CA THR A 16 -7.69 14.42 7.42
C THR A 16 -9.09 13.82 7.36
N ALA A 17 -9.74 13.88 6.20
CA ALA A 17 -11.09 13.38 5.97
C ALA A 17 -11.11 12.09 5.13
N SER A 18 -12.09 11.21 5.39
CA SER A 18 -12.27 10.03 4.54
C SER A 18 -12.91 10.42 3.20
N ARG A 19 -12.08 10.71 2.19
CA ARG A 19 -12.48 11.16 0.86
C ARG A 19 -11.72 10.40 -0.23
N PHE A 20 -12.17 10.50 -1.49
CA PHE A 20 -11.51 9.87 -2.66
C PHE A 20 -11.38 8.33 -2.59
N GLY A 21 -12.21 7.67 -1.77
CA GLY A 21 -12.15 6.22 -1.55
C GLY A 21 -11.01 5.78 -0.62
N TYR A 22 -10.45 6.72 0.15
CA TYR A 22 -9.32 6.53 1.04
C TYR A 22 -9.72 6.85 2.49
N PRO A 23 -9.30 6.02 3.47
CA PRO A 23 -9.50 6.35 4.89
C PRO A 23 -8.65 7.56 5.30
N ALA A 24 -9.16 8.33 6.27
CA ALA A 24 -8.38 9.36 6.94
C ALA A 24 -7.06 8.81 7.51
N GLY A 25 -6.03 9.65 7.57
CA GLY A 25 -4.69 9.31 8.06
C GLY A 25 -3.72 8.80 6.99
N LEU A 26 -4.14 8.70 5.72
CA LEU A 26 -3.23 8.39 4.63
C LEU A 26 -2.25 9.53 4.38
N ILE A 27 -1.00 9.18 4.08
CA ILE A 27 0.10 10.11 3.87
C ILE A 27 0.60 9.94 2.45
N GLY A 28 0.74 11.05 1.73
CA GLY A 28 1.28 11.10 0.39
C GLY A 28 2.34 12.17 0.24
N THR A 29 3.05 12.14 -0.88
CA THR A 29 4.00 13.17 -1.29
C THR A 29 3.56 13.83 -2.60
N VAL A 30 3.72 15.14 -2.71
CA VAL A 30 3.40 15.89 -3.92
C VAL A 30 4.42 15.55 -5.00
N HIS A 31 3.97 14.84 -6.02
CA HIS A 31 4.81 14.37 -7.13
C HIS A 31 5.02 15.46 -8.19
N ALA A 32 3.96 16.20 -8.52
CA ALA A 32 3.98 17.24 -9.54
C ALA A 32 2.89 18.27 -9.26
N THR A 33 3.09 19.49 -9.75
CA THR A 33 2.10 20.56 -9.76
C THR A 33 2.04 21.13 -11.18
N GLY A 34 0.88 21.67 -11.57
CA GLY A 34 0.70 22.19 -12.91
C GLY A 34 -0.60 22.94 -13.08
N THR A 35 -0.83 23.39 -14.31
CA THR A 35 -2.08 24.02 -14.73
C THR A 35 -2.58 23.29 -15.96
N ASP A 36 -3.85 22.91 -15.97
CA ASP A 36 -4.47 22.29 -17.14
C ASP A 36 -4.70 23.33 -18.26
N TRP A 37 -5.11 22.87 -19.43
CA TRP A 37 -5.35 23.75 -20.58
C TRP A 37 -6.51 24.73 -20.38
N SER A 38 -7.37 24.47 -19.39
CA SER A 38 -8.42 25.39 -18.95
C SER A 38 -7.97 26.39 -17.88
N GLY A 39 -6.67 26.39 -17.52
CA GLY A 39 -6.11 27.27 -16.51
C GLY A 39 -6.37 26.84 -15.07
N ASN A 40 -7.00 25.69 -14.83
CA ASN A 40 -7.18 25.17 -13.48
C ASN A 40 -5.86 24.61 -12.96
N TRP A 41 -5.49 25.06 -11.77
CA TRP A 41 -4.36 24.50 -11.07
C TRP A 41 -4.67 23.10 -10.55
N TYR A 42 -3.68 22.22 -10.67
CA TYR A 42 -3.74 20.86 -10.14
C TYR A 42 -2.41 20.45 -9.52
N PHE A 43 -2.48 19.47 -8.64
CA PHE A 43 -1.31 18.79 -8.11
C PHE A 43 -1.53 17.28 -8.11
N GLN A 44 -0.44 16.54 -8.26
CA GLN A 44 -0.43 15.09 -8.25
C GLN A 44 0.12 14.62 -6.91
N LEU A 45 -0.70 13.89 -6.15
CA LEU A 45 -0.32 13.33 -4.86
C LEU A 45 -0.02 11.83 -4.99
N ARG A 46 1.14 11.38 -4.51
CA ARG A 46 1.53 9.97 -4.51
C ARG A 46 1.52 9.38 -3.10
N TRP A 47 0.69 8.37 -2.87
CA TRP A 47 0.52 7.78 -1.54
C TRP A 47 1.75 6.97 -1.09
N LEU A 48 2.13 7.10 0.18
CA LEU A 48 3.25 6.38 0.82
C LEU A 48 2.78 5.13 1.60
N ASN A 49 1.55 5.12 2.11
CA ASN A 49 1.04 4.10 3.04
C ASN A 49 -0.29 3.48 2.63
N ARG A 50 -0.55 3.35 1.32
CA ARG A 50 -1.82 2.79 0.85
C ARG A 50 -2.03 1.37 1.40
N PRO A 51 -3.23 1.04 1.95
CA PRO A 51 -3.55 -0.32 2.33
C PRO A 51 -3.41 -1.24 1.12
N THR A 52 -2.71 -2.36 1.30
CA THR A 52 -2.42 -3.36 0.27
C THR A 52 -3.71 -4.13 -0.09
N GLY A 53 -4.67 -3.44 -0.71
CA GLY A 53 -5.91 -3.99 -1.22
C GLY A 53 -5.78 -4.32 -2.70
N LYS A 54 -5.96 -5.62 -3.02
CA LYS A 54 -5.97 -6.25 -4.35
C LYS A 54 -6.40 -5.33 -5.51
N ARG A 55 -5.46 -4.67 -6.19
CA ARG A 55 -5.64 -4.23 -7.58
C ARG A 55 -4.34 -4.42 -8.37
N ASN A 56 -4.36 -5.40 -9.27
CA ASN A 56 -3.36 -5.63 -10.32
C ASN A 56 -3.48 -4.53 -11.39
N ARG A 57 -3.15 -3.28 -11.07
CA ARG A 57 -3.25 -2.18 -12.04
C ARG A 57 -1.98 -1.33 -12.09
N PRO A 58 -1.67 -0.76 -13.26
CA PRO A 58 -0.40 -0.09 -13.53
C PRO A 58 -0.16 1.14 -12.64
N VAL A 59 1.12 1.52 -12.58
CA VAL A 59 1.75 2.53 -11.70
C VAL A 59 1.03 3.89 -11.65
N SER A 60 0.20 4.23 -12.66
CA SER A 60 -0.59 5.46 -12.72
C SER A 60 -1.69 5.57 -11.65
N GLU A 61 -2.13 4.46 -11.04
CA GLU A 61 -3.09 4.49 -9.89
C GLU A 61 -2.41 4.90 -8.56
N TRP A 62 -1.10 5.17 -8.55
CA TRP A 62 -0.39 5.60 -7.33
C TRP A 62 -0.44 7.11 -7.13
N SER A 63 -0.81 7.86 -8.17
CA SER A 63 -0.95 9.30 -8.18
C SER A 63 -2.41 9.71 -8.27
N LEU A 64 -2.83 10.66 -7.42
CA LEU A 64 -4.14 11.28 -7.47
C LEU A 64 -3.99 12.72 -7.96
N ASN A 65 -4.74 13.11 -8.99
CA ASN A 65 -4.80 14.49 -9.43
C ASN A 65 -5.84 15.22 -8.58
N LEU A 66 -5.40 16.24 -7.85
CA LEU A 66 -6.18 17.05 -6.93
C LEU A 66 -6.21 18.49 -7.39
N ARG A 67 -7.24 19.21 -6.97
CA ARG A 67 -7.46 20.63 -7.27
C ARG A 67 -7.32 21.47 -6.00
N ASP A 68 -7.32 22.78 -6.19
CA ASP A 68 -7.23 23.76 -5.10
C ASP A 68 -8.29 23.55 -4.00
N LYS A 69 -9.52 23.20 -4.42
CA LYS A 69 -10.64 22.92 -3.50
C LYS A 69 -10.43 21.69 -2.60
N ASP A 70 -9.56 20.78 -3.02
CA ASP A 70 -9.31 19.56 -2.27
C ASP A 70 -8.29 19.78 -1.14
N LEU A 71 -7.59 20.93 -1.11
CA LEU A 71 -6.57 21.25 -0.10
C LEU A 71 -7.12 21.31 1.33
N GLU A 72 -8.42 21.57 1.50
CA GLU A 72 -9.07 21.62 2.80
C GLU A 72 -9.06 20.26 3.53
N ASP A 73 -9.00 19.16 2.77
CA ASP A 73 -8.94 17.80 3.33
C ASP A 73 -7.52 17.34 3.66
N PHE A 74 -6.52 18.21 3.47
CA PHE A 74 -5.12 17.89 3.69
C PHE A 74 -4.46 18.76 4.74
N GLU A 75 -3.61 18.12 5.53
CA GLU A 75 -2.66 18.76 6.42
C GLU A 75 -1.25 18.56 5.89
N GLN A 76 -0.43 19.60 5.92
CA GLN A 76 0.97 19.53 5.57
C GLN A 76 1.76 18.94 6.73
N ILE A 77 2.67 18.02 6.41
CA ILE A 77 3.66 17.51 7.35
C ILE A 77 5.01 18.16 7.00
N GLU A 78 5.56 18.91 7.94
CA GLU A 78 6.79 19.70 7.75
C GLU A 78 8.05 18.84 7.76
N SER A 79 8.09 17.80 8.59
CA SER A 79 9.27 16.96 8.78
C SER A 79 9.05 15.53 8.31
N TRP A 80 10.08 14.97 7.67
CA TRP A 80 10.13 13.54 7.35
C TRP A 80 10.06 12.66 8.62
N GLU A 81 10.53 13.15 9.76
CA GLU A 81 10.49 12.41 11.02
C GLU A 81 9.04 12.19 11.48
N GLN A 82 8.20 13.22 11.38
CA GLN A 82 6.76 13.14 11.65
C GLN A 82 6.07 12.19 10.68
N VAL A 83 6.46 12.20 9.39
CA VAL A 83 5.98 11.21 8.42
C VAL A 83 6.32 9.81 8.89
N GLN A 84 7.57 9.56 9.29
CA GLN A 84 7.98 8.23 9.76
C GLN A 84 7.26 7.79 11.02
N GLU A 85 7.00 8.69 11.95
CA GLU A 85 6.26 8.41 13.18
C GLU A 85 4.81 8.03 12.88
N LEU A 86 4.11 8.83 12.09
CA LEU A 86 2.74 8.52 11.66
C LEU A 86 2.68 7.22 10.85
N LEU A 87 3.67 6.97 9.98
CA LEU A 87 3.78 5.71 9.25
C LEU A 87 4.02 4.50 10.16
N ARG A 88 4.72 4.68 11.29
CA ARG A 88 4.93 3.63 12.30
C ARG A 88 3.65 3.35 13.07
N GLU A 89 2.90 4.38 13.44
CA GLU A 89 1.62 4.25 14.14
C GLU A 89 0.56 3.55 13.28
N LEU A 90 0.51 3.88 11.99
CA LEU A 90 -0.44 3.29 11.04
C LEU A 90 -0.08 1.86 10.62
N ARG A 91 1.15 1.40 10.87
CA ARG A 91 1.47 -0.01 10.65
C ARG A 91 0.77 -0.79 11.74
N PRO A 92 -0.12 -1.75 11.41
CA PRO A 92 -0.60 -2.67 12.42
C PRO A 92 0.65 -3.29 13.05
N GLN A 93 0.80 -3.13 14.38
CA GLN A 93 1.81 -3.85 15.14
C GLN A 93 1.78 -5.26 14.60
N ARG A 94 2.87 -5.69 13.94
CA ARG A 94 2.99 -7.06 13.47
C ARG A 94 2.78 -7.89 14.72
N LYS A 95 1.56 -8.44 14.90
CA LYS A 95 1.32 -9.50 15.86
C LYS A 95 2.40 -10.48 15.51
N SER A 96 3.38 -10.61 16.42
CA SER A 96 4.47 -11.55 16.31
C SER A 96 3.84 -12.81 15.77
N ARG A 97 4.13 -13.13 14.51
CA ARG A 97 3.76 -14.41 13.94
C ARG A 97 4.61 -15.34 14.77
N ARG A 98 4.09 -15.79 15.91
CA ARG A 98 4.64 -16.89 16.68
C ARG A 98 4.86 -17.93 15.61
N LYS A 99 6.11 -18.16 15.24
CA LYS A 99 6.50 -19.32 14.45
C LYS A 99 5.97 -20.47 15.30
N ALA A 100 4.80 -20.99 14.96
CA ALA A 100 4.40 -22.31 15.40
C ALA A 100 5.51 -23.19 14.84
N ARG A 101 6.50 -23.48 15.69
CA ARG A 101 7.53 -24.48 15.44
C ARG A 101 6.72 -25.71 15.08
N ARG A 102 6.69 -26.04 13.79
CA ARG A 102 6.12 -27.31 13.32
C ARG A 102 7.01 -28.37 13.97
N LEU A 103 6.52 -28.94 15.07
CA LEU A 103 7.12 -30.14 15.64
C LEU A 103 7.13 -31.20 14.53
N PRO A 104 8.24 -31.92 14.34
CA PRO A 104 8.31 -32.96 13.32
C PRO A 104 7.29 -34.06 13.68
N ARG A 105 6.35 -34.33 12.76
CA ARG A 105 5.50 -35.53 12.82
C ARG A 105 6.37 -36.75 12.49
N PHE A 106 6.95 -37.35 13.52
CA PHE A 106 7.29 -38.77 13.61
C PHE A 106 6.59 -39.23 14.91
N SER A 107 5.79 -40.28 15.01
CA SER A 107 5.64 -41.50 14.24
C SER A 107 4.28 -42.12 14.62
N ASN A 108 3.42 -42.44 13.65
CA ASN A 108 2.41 -43.49 13.88
C ASN A 108 2.86 -44.71 13.06
N PRO A 109 3.15 -45.85 13.71
CA PRO A 109 3.26 -47.11 13.02
C PRO A 109 1.86 -47.58 12.63
N LEU A 110 1.74 -48.30 11.52
CA LEU A 110 0.51 -48.89 10.96
C LEU A 110 -0.35 -47.97 10.08
N GLY A 111 0.05 -47.92 8.81
CA GLY A 111 -0.87 -48.32 7.73
C GLY A 111 -1.80 -47.24 7.15
N ARG A 112 -1.31 -46.51 6.14
CA ARG A 112 -1.98 -46.28 4.84
C ARG A 112 -1.21 -45.19 4.07
N VAL A 113 -0.53 -45.61 3.00
CA VAL A 113 0.05 -44.69 2.01
C VAL A 113 -1.08 -44.16 1.13
N PRO A 114 -1.34 -42.85 1.04
CA PRO A 114 -2.21 -42.30 0.00
C PRO A 114 -1.42 -42.33 -1.31
N SER A 115 -1.87 -43.15 -2.26
CA SER A 115 -1.34 -43.22 -3.61
C SER A 115 -1.46 -41.86 -4.30
N GLY A 116 -0.34 -41.21 -4.56
CA GLY A 116 -0.29 -39.99 -5.33
C GLY A 116 0.88 -40.03 -6.29
N LYS A 117 0.56 -40.04 -7.59
CA LYS A 117 1.46 -39.96 -8.76
C LYS A 117 2.04 -41.29 -9.25
N ARG A 118 1.33 -41.92 -10.19
CA ARG A 118 1.96 -42.69 -11.27
C ARG A 118 1.47 -42.14 -12.59
N HIS A 119 2.39 -41.55 -13.34
CA HIS A 119 2.21 -41.17 -14.73
C HIS A 119 2.23 -42.47 -15.56
N PRO A 120 1.26 -42.74 -16.46
CA PRO A 120 1.20 -43.99 -17.18
C PRO A 120 2.04 -43.88 -18.45
N ASN A 121 3.36 -43.82 -18.32
CA ASN A 121 4.23 -44.00 -19.48
C ASN A 121 5.69 -44.21 -19.06
N GLN A 122 6.05 -45.41 -18.60
CA GLN A 122 7.38 -45.96 -18.92
C GLN A 122 7.23 -47.45 -19.20
N LEU A 123 7.39 -47.72 -20.49
CA LEU A 123 7.40 -49.01 -21.16
C LEU A 123 8.49 -49.93 -20.60
N LYS A 124 8.16 -51.23 -20.68
CA LYS A 124 9.01 -52.42 -20.92
C LYS A 124 10.53 -52.19 -20.95
N LEU A 125 11.29 -53.12 -20.36
CA LEU A 125 12.05 -54.14 -21.11
C LEU A 125 12.95 -54.95 -20.16
N TYR A 126 12.91 -56.27 -20.36
CA TYR A 126 13.74 -57.39 -19.87
C TYR A 126 13.73 -57.75 -18.39
#